data_AF-A0A534ZL35-F1
#
_entry.id   AF-A0A534ZL35-F1
#
_cell.length_a   1.000
_cell.length_b   1.000
_cell.length_c   1.000
_cell.angle_alpha   90.00
_cell.angle_beta   90.00
_cell.angle_gamma   90.00
#
_symmetry.space_group_name_H-M   'P 1'
#
loop_
_entity.id
_entity.type
_entity.pdbx_description
1 polymer ?
#
loop_
_entity_poly.entity_id
_entity_poly.type
_entity_poly.pdbx_seq_one_letter_code
_entity_poly.pdbx_strand_id
1 'polypeptide(L)' 'MRTGLAALLFSLASVARAADAPATAPAAGSLEVPEAVYDAGKVDRGVTIRHEFVLKNIGQAALSINAKPG' A
#
# COMPACT_ATOMS: atom_id res chain seq x y z
N MET A 1 39.31 -47.88 40.87
CA MET A 1 38.97 -48.48 39.56
C MET A 1 37.50 -48.85 39.53
N ARG A 2 36.61 -47.96 39.08
CA ARG A 2 35.26 -48.29 38.58
C ARG A 2 34.90 -47.23 37.53
N THR A 3 35.00 -47.62 36.29
CA THR A 3 34.61 -46.86 35.09
C THR A 3 33.09 -46.92 34.92
N GLY A 4 32.50 -45.82 34.44
CA GLY A 4 31.17 -45.84 33.85
C GLY A 4 30.37 -44.55 34.07
N LEU A 5 29.64 -44.16 33.03
CA LEU A 5 28.82 -42.95 32.83
C LEU A 5 29.63 -41.68 32.51
N ALA A 6 29.27 -40.85 31.54
CA ALA A 6 27.95 -40.67 30.93
C ALA A 6 28.06 -40.36 29.43
N ALA A 7 27.00 -40.77 28.74
CA ALA A 7 26.82 -40.69 27.31
C ALA A 7 26.79 -39.25 26.77
N LEU A 8 27.38 -39.16 25.58
CA LEU A 8 27.30 -38.13 24.56
C LEU A 8 25.88 -37.56 24.37
N LEU A 9 25.69 -36.25 24.53
CA LEU A 9 24.50 -35.53 24.03
C LEU A 9 24.96 -34.25 23.32
N PHE A 10 25.43 -34.42 22.08
CA PHE A 10 25.58 -33.32 21.14
C PHE A 10 24.18 -32.83 20.76
N SER A 11 23.76 -31.72 21.34
CA SER A 11 22.50 -31.07 21.01
C SER A 11 22.62 -30.46 19.61
N LEU A 12 22.02 -31.12 18.60
CA LEU A 12 21.80 -30.53 17.29
C LEU A 12 20.76 -29.42 17.44
N ALA A 13 21.22 -28.17 17.51
CA ALA A 13 20.35 -27.01 17.38
C ALA A 13 19.92 -26.88 15.92
N SER A 14 18.72 -27.35 15.59
CA SER A 14 18.11 -27.13 14.28
C SER A 14 17.67 -25.66 14.18
N VAL A 15 18.42 -24.86 13.41
CA VAL A 15 18.01 -23.49 13.07
C VAL A 15 16.92 -23.59 12.01
N ALA A 16 15.65 -23.45 12.42
CA ALA A 16 14.55 -23.35 11.48
C ALA A 16 14.69 -22.02 10.71
N ARG A 17 14.96 -22.10 9.41
CA ARG A 17 14.94 -20.94 8.52
C ARG A 17 13.49 -20.47 8.43
N ALA A 18 13.20 -19.28 8.97
CA ALA A 18 11.93 -18.62 8.75
C ALA A 18 11.70 -18.51 7.25
N ALA A 19 10.68 -19.19 6.73
CA ALA A 19 10.24 -19.02 5.37
C ALA A 19 9.82 -17.56 5.20
N ASP A 20 10.35 -16.90 4.18
CA ASP A 20 9.97 -15.55 3.80
C ASP A 20 8.46 -15.57 3.54
N ALA A 21 7.67 -14.96 4.42
CA ALA A 21 6.24 -14.85 4.23
C ALA A 21 6.02 -14.03 2.94
N PRO A 22 5.11 -14.43 2.05
CA PRO A 22 4.85 -13.66 0.84
C PRO A 22 4.48 -12.23 1.24
N ALA A 23 5.26 -11.27 0.76
CA ALA A 23 5.01 -9.85 1.01
C ALA A 23 3.56 -9.55 0.59
N THR A 24 2.75 -9.09 1.53
CA THR A 24 1.36 -8.68 1.25
C THR A 24 1.42 -7.57 0.22
N ALA A 25 0.77 -7.76 -0.93
CA ALA A 25 0.70 -6.74 -1.95
C ALA A 25 0.15 -5.43 -1.34
N PRO A 26 0.71 -4.26 -1.69
CA PRO A 26 0.20 -3.00 -1.18
C PRO A 26 -1.31 -2.92 -1.42
N ALA A 27 -2.07 -2.57 -0.39
CA ALA A 27 -3.51 -2.39 -0.53
C ALA A 27 -3.76 -1.39 -1.67
N ALA A 28 -4.53 -1.82 -2.67
CA ALA A 28 -4.85 -0.98 -3.82
C ALA A 28 -5.48 0.33 -3.31
N GLY A 29 -4.94 1.46 -3.75
CA GLY A 29 -5.55 2.75 -3.48
C GLY A 29 -6.98 2.77 -4.02
N SER A 30 -7.93 3.28 -3.24
CA SER A 30 -9.33 3.39 -3.63
C SER A 30 -9.78 4.82 -3.43
N LEU A 31 -10.47 5.36 -4.44
CA LEU A 31 -10.85 6.76 -4.51
C LEU A 31 -12.34 6.86 -4.81
N GLU A 32 -13.01 7.72 -4.07
CA GLU A 32 -14.38 8.15 -4.37
C GLU A 32 -14.30 9.51 -5.08
N VAL A 33 -14.95 9.59 -6.24
CA VAL A 33 -15.03 10.80 -7.07
C VAL A 33 -16.52 11.12 -7.26
N PRO A 34 -17.10 12.00 -6.42
CA PRO A 34 -18.52 12.32 -6.48
C PRO A 34 -18.95 12.98 -7.79
N GLU A 35 -18.06 13.79 -8.37
CA GLU A 35 -18.24 14.43 -9.67
C GLU A 35 -17.03 14.12 -10.54
N ALA A 36 -17.21 13.24 -11.53
CA ALA A 36 -16.14 12.83 -12.43
C ALA A 36 -16.02 13.73 -13.67
N VAL A 37 -17.06 14.52 -13.96
CA VAL A 37 -17.16 15.34 -15.17
C VAL A 37 -17.85 16.65 -14.82
N TYR A 38 -17.25 17.75 -15.27
CA TYR A 38 -17.83 19.09 -15.20
C TYR A 38 -18.03 19.62 -16.63
N ASP A 39 -19.25 20.04 -16.96
CA ASP A 39 -19.57 20.74 -18.20
C ASP A 39 -19.73 22.24 -17.90
N ALA A 40 -18.82 23.04 -18.47
CA ALA A 40 -18.85 24.49 -18.35
C ALA A 40 -19.96 25.15 -19.21
N GLY A 41 -20.60 24.38 -20.09
CA GLY A 41 -21.66 24.84 -20.97
C GLY A 41 -21.17 25.83 -22.04
N LYS A 42 -22.03 26.78 -22.41
CA LYS A 42 -21.69 27.87 -23.33
C LYS A 42 -20.98 28.98 -22.56
N VAL A 43 -19.82 29.38 -23.06
CA VAL A 43 -18.97 30.39 -22.42
C VAL A 43 -18.76 31.55 -23.38
N ASP A 44 -19.01 32.77 -22.90
CA ASP A 44 -18.78 33.99 -23.66
C ASP A 44 -17.31 34.43 -23.58
N ARG A 45 -16.90 35.27 -24.53
CA ARG A 45 -15.52 35.76 -24.59
C ARG A 45 -15.17 36.58 -23.35
N GLY A 46 -14.00 36.30 -22.78
CA GLY A 46 -13.44 37.04 -21.65
C GLY A 46 -13.86 36.52 -20.28
N VAL A 47 -14.62 35.42 -20.22
CA VAL A 47 -15.03 34.79 -18.96
C VAL A 47 -13.97 33.79 -18.49
N THR A 48 -13.61 33.88 -17.20
CA THR A 48 -12.81 32.86 -16.51
C THR A 48 -13.74 31.91 -15.79
N ILE A 49 -13.58 30.61 -16.03
CA ILE A 49 -14.33 29.56 -15.32
C ILE A 49 -13.38 28.83 -14.38
N ARG A 50 -13.84 28.61 -13.15
CA ARG A 50 -13.14 27.84 -12.13
C ARG A 50 -14.11 26.82 -11.56
N HIS A 51 -13.70 25.56 -11.58
CA HIS A 51 -14.42 24.46 -10.96
C HIS A 51 -13.45 23.64 -10.11
N GLU A 52 -13.92 23.15 -8.97
CA GLU A 52 -13.12 22.39 -8.02
C GLU A 52 -13.70 20.97 -7.92
N PHE A 53 -12.87 19.97 -8.24
CA PHE A 53 -13.21 18.58 -7.98
C PHE A 53 -12.82 18.20 -6.55
N VAL A 54 -13.75 17.59 -5.83
CA VAL A 54 -13.49 17.02 -4.52
C VAL A 54 -13.25 15.53 -4.68
N LEU A 55 -12.13 15.03 -4.15
CA LEU A 55 -11.78 13.61 -4.18
C LEU A 55 -11.62 13.11 -2.75
N LYS A 56 -12.11 11.90 -2.48
CA LYS A 56 -12.01 11.28 -1.15
C LYS A 56 -11.24 9.97 -1.24
N ASN A 57 -10.19 9.86 -0.43
CA ASN A 57 -9.50 8.59 -0.23
C ASN A 57 -10.39 7.68 0.62
N ILE A 58 -10.89 6.60 0.03
CA ILE A 58 -11.68 5.57 0.71
C ILE A 58 -10.88 4.27 0.89
N GLY A 59 -9.64 4.23 0.39
CA GLY A 59 -8.72 3.13 0.59
C GLY A 59 -8.06 3.16 1.97
N GLN A 60 -7.48 2.04 2.36
CA GLN A 60 -6.73 1.91 3.61
C GLN A 60 -5.28 2.38 3.49
N ALA A 61 -4.79 2.55 2.26
CA ALA A 61 -3.45 3.06 1.97
C ALA A 61 -3.43 4.59 1.88
N ALA A 62 -2.26 5.17 2.17
CA ALA A 62 -2.02 6.59 1.92
C ALA A 62 -2.12 6.90 0.42
N LEU A 63 -2.81 7.99 0.07
CA LEU A 63 -3.00 8.44 -1.30
C LEU A 63 -2.04 9.60 -1.61
N SER A 64 -1.37 9.52 -2.76
CA SER A 64 -0.59 10.62 -3.34
C SER A 64 -1.14 10.94 -4.73
N ILE A 65 -1.44 12.21 -4.99
CA ILE A 65 -1.98 12.67 -6.27
C ILE A 65 -0.90 13.51 -6.96
N ASN A 66 -0.41 13.05 -8.11
CA ASN A 66 0.50 13.81 -8.97
C ASN A 66 -0.28 14.31 -10.20
N ALA A 67 -0.62 15.60 -10.19
CA ALA A 67 -1.18 16.23 -11.38
C ALA A 67 -0.04 16.48 -12.39
N LYS A 68 -0.02 15.71 -13.48
CA LYS A 68 0.85 16.03 -14.62
C LYS A 68 0.24 17.21 -15.38
N PRO A 69 1.01 18.24 -15.74
CA PRO A 69 0.54 19.25 -16.69
C PRO A 69 0.14 18.55 -18.01
N GLY A 70 -1.06 18.84 -18.49
CA GLY A 70 -1.58 18.37 -19.78
C GLY A 70 -0.96 19.12 -20.95
#